data_AF-A0A1C6S7C4-F1
#
_entry.id   AF-A0A1C6S7C4-F1
#
_cell.length_a   1.000
_cell.length_b   1.000
_cell.length_c   1.000
_cell.angle_alpha   90.00
_cell.angle_beta   90.00
_cell.angle_gamma   90.00
#
_symmetry.space_group_name_H-M   'P 1'
#
loop_
_entity.id
_entity.type
_entity.pdbx_description
1 polymer ?
#
loop_
_entity_poly.entity_id
_entity_poly.type
_entity_poly.pdbx_seq_one_letter_code
_entity_poly.pdbx_strand_id
1 'polypeptide(L)'
;MTERSTRHRLEQVRWVFLGVAVLVLVVFLLAQRQSVDVSYGRSPASAAVPEGSAGELSDATVPSTAEMTAMVAAAPVVRLPGSVAYWDEQRVREVIDDRDVRIIVAPPGLDKAERERVWDVEDVTVRVLGLEVSGGLYQASADDLTGWRAQFATGDVTNLLVTLIATLGKEPTPPDTDALRWRDPDAAELAEVTADLRATGLHVAQGATLSAVPDRTAATAFPDGDALYVALPRQRQGEPVARYGPALTGIFPDRPIVVLYGAWIEYHGPHGEEFAEVTGASFYGQFADRLSRYDYPQNNVLSAYLARVTDVRYTGLFDRPLPYRPVDPLRVALPALPWLFAGCVVVFLALSARSLWRGVGRAGTVVGRPGTTARLAGLTALAVEMSLLTDRRSDPGLTRGVTKLQAARSALDEGLPDQHVHALLADAEAELDDTARAMGVAGYRPALYLRERLA
;
A
#
# COMPACT_ATOMS: atom_id res chain seq x y z
N MET A 1 -29.16 52.66 -3.47
CA MET A 1 -28.89 51.43 -4.27
C MET A 1 -27.73 50.59 -3.71
N THR A 2 -26.79 51.15 -2.95
CA THR A 2 -25.64 50.46 -2.35
C THR A 2 -25.99 49.43 -1.27
N GLU A 3 -26.99 49.68 -0.41
CA GLU A 3 -27.39 48.75 0.67
C GLU A 3 -28.06 47.44 0.19
N ARG A 4 -28.78 47.45 -0.95
CA ARG A 4 -29.36 46.22 -1.51
C ARG A 4 -28.29 45.28 -2.04
N SER A 5 -27.21 45.81 -2.62
CA SER A 5 -26.12 45.00 -3.19
C SER A 5 -25.28 44.31 -2.11
N THR A 6 -25.05 44.96 -0.97
CA THR A 6 -24.30 44.39 0.15
C THR A 6 -25.10 43.31 0.88
N ARG A 7 -26.42 43.49 0.99
CA ARG A 7 -27.32 42.48 1.59
C ARG A 7 -27.37 41.20 0.75
N HIS A 8 -27.46 41.34 -0.57
CA HIS A 8 -27.50 40.19 -1.46
C HIS A 8 -26.15 39.45 -1.53
N ARG A 9 -25.02 40.18 -1.47
CA ARG A 9 -23.68 39.57 -1.36
C ARG A 9 -23.50 38.80 -0.05
N LEU A 10 -23.98 39.31 1.07
CA LEU A 10 -23.92 38.61 2.36
C LEU A 10 -24.78 37.34 2.37
N GLU A 11 -25.93 37.38 1.72
CA GLU A 11 -26.82 36.23 1.57
C GLU A 11 -26.23 35.16 0.66
N GLN A 12 -25.60 35.56 -0.45
CA GLN A 12 -24.83 34.66 -1.31
C GLN A 12 -23.66 34.01 -0.56
N VAL A 13 -22.88 34.79 0.21
CA VAL A 13 -21.78 34.26 1.03
C VAL A 13 -22.31 33.25 2.05
N ARG A 14 -23.47 33.50 2.66
CA ARG A 14 -24.11 32.56 3.59
C ARG A 14 -24.44 31.23 2.93
N TRP A 15 -25.06 31.26 1.74
CA TRP A 15 -25.40 30.04 1.01
C TRP A 15 -24.16 29.30 0.47
N VAL A 16 -23.11 30.03 0.09
CA VAL A 16 -21.81 29.44 -0.30
C VAL A 16 -21.18 28.70 0.89
N PHE A 17 -21.13 29.30 2.08
CA PHE A 17 -20.57 28.62 3.26
C PHE A 17 -21.40 27.40 3.70
N LEU A 18 -22.73 27.45 3.57
CA LEU A 18 -23.57 26.28 3.83
C LEU A 18 -23.30 25.18 2.80
N GLY A 19 -23.20 25.53 1.52
CA GLY A 19 -22.85 24.59 0.45
C GLY A 19 -21.49 23.94 0.68
N VAL A 20 -20.48 24.71 1.09
CA VAL A 20 -19.15 24.19 1.46
C VAL A 20 -19.22 23.26 2.67
N ALA A 21 -20.00 23.61 3.70
CA ALA A 21 -20.15 22.75 4.88
C ALA A 21 -20.84 21.41 4.56
N VAL A 22 -21.86 21.42 3.71
CA VAL A 22 -22.54 20.20 3.23
C VAL A 22 -21.59 19.37 2.36
N LEU A 23 -20.84 19.99 1.46
CA LEU A 23 -19.83 19.31 0.64
C LEU A 23 -18.77 18.62 1.52
N VAL A 24 -18.26 19.34 2.53
CA VAL A 24 -17.29 18.82 3.50
C VAL A 24 -17.86 17.63 4.28
N LEU A 25 -19.11 17.71 4.74
CA LEU A 25 -19.78 16.61 5.44
C LEU A 25 -19.96 15.38 4.53
N VAL A 26 -20.37 15.59 3.28
CA VAL A 26 -20.55 14.50 2.30
C VAL A 26 -19.21 13.83 1.99
N VAL A 27 -18.14 14.60 1.77
CA VAL A 27 -16.77 14.07 1.58
C VAL A 27 -16.31 13.28 2.81
N PHE A 28 -16.57 13.79 4.02
CA PHE A 28 -16.22 13.10 5.26
C PHE A 28 -16.97 11.76 5.41
N LEU A 29 -18.27 11.72 5.12
CA LEU A 29 -19.08 10.50 5.19
C LEU A 29 -18.70 9.49 4.10
N LEU A 30 -18.35 9.95 2.90
CA LEU A 30 -17.83 9.10 1.82
C LEU A 30 -16.44 8.53 2.17
N ALA A 31 -15.56 9.35 2.77
CA ALA A 31 -14.25 8.91 3.23
C ALA A 31 -14.34 7.88 4.37
N GLN A 32 -15.32 8.01 5.28
CA GLN A 32 -15.56 7.00 6.32
C GLN A 32 -16.13 5.67 5.80
N ARG A 33 -16.73 5.65 4.60
CA ARG A 33 -17.23 4.43 3.96
C ARG A 33 -16.18 3.69 3.12
N GLN A 34 -15.02 4.30 2.87
CA GLN A 34 -13.91 3.61 2.21
C GLN A 34 -13.23 2.69 3.24
N SER A 35 -13.49 1.38 3.15
CA SER A 35 -12.57 0.38 3.67
C SER A 35 -11.20 0.63 3.05
N VAL A 36 -10.14 0.54 3.85
CA VAL A 36 -8.77 0.64 3.36
C VAL A 36 -8.50 -0.57 2.46
N ASP A 37 -8.82 -0.45 1.17
CA ASP A 37 -8.11 -1.19 0.15
C ASP A 37 -6.70 -0.63 0.16
N VAL A 38 -5.77 -1.37 0.77
CA VAL A 38 -4.34 -1.17 0.58
C VAL A 38 -4.06 -1.54 -0.87
N SER A 39 -4.35 -0.60 -1.77
CA SER A 39 -3.79 -0.54 -3.09
C SER A 39 -2.29 -0.33 -2.87
N TYR A 40 -1.53 -1.43 -2.78
CA TYR A 40 -0.11 -1.38 -3.12
C TYR A 40 -0.04 -0.66 -4.45
N GLY A 41 0.61 0.52 -4.47
CA GLY A 41 0.76 1.31 -5.68
C GLY A 41 1.18 0.39 -6.80
N ARG A 42 0.34 0.24 -7.81
CA ARG A 42 0.63 -0.57 -8.99
C ARG A 42 1.91 0.05 -9.60
N SER A 43 3.02 -0.67 -9.47
CA SER A 43 4.34 -0.21 -9.93
C SER A 43 4.22 0.28 -11.39
N PRO A 44 4.81 1.43 -11.76
CA PRO A 44 4.80 1.91 -13.14
C PRO A 44 5.55 0.98 -14.12
N ALA A 45 6.19 -0.09 -13.64
CA ALA A 45 6.88 -1.10 -14.44
C ALA A 45 5.94 -2.27 -14.79
N SER A 46 5.04 -2.08 -15.76
CA SER A 46 4.30 -3.19 -16.40
C SER A 46 4.29 -3.07 -17.92
N ALA A 47 5.38 -2.55 -18.50
CA ALA A 47 5.71 -2.93 -19.86
C ALA A 47 6.24 -4.37 -19.81
N ALA A 48 5.60 -5.28 -20.56
CA ALA A 48 6.17 -6.61 -20.80
C ALA A 48 7.50 -6.41 -21.51
N VAL A 49 8.61 -6.60 -20.79
CA VAL A 49 9.94 -6.64 -21.38
C VAL A 49 9.98 -7.89 -22.27
N PRO A 50 10.15 -7.75 -23.60
CA PRO A 50 10.21 -8.90 -24.49
C PRO A 50 11.33 -9.85 -24.06
N GLU A 51 11.06 -11.15 -24.07
CA GLU A 51 12.08 -12.16 -23.81
C GLU A 51 13.24 -12.02 -24.81
N GLY A 52 14.47 -12.09 -24.32
CA GLY A 52 15.72 -11.87 -25.06
C GLY A 52 16.18 -10.40 -25.12
N SER A 53 15.36 -9.44 -24.71
CA SER A 53 15.72 -8.01 -24.80
C SER A 53 16.70 -7.55 -23.70
N ALA A 54 16.89 -8.34 -22.66
CA ALA A 54 17.85 -8.08 -21.59
C ALA A 54 19.17 -8.84 -21.79
N GLY A 55 19.36 -9.56 -22.91
CA GLY A 55 20.54 -10.42 -23.10
C GLY A 55 20.54 -11.63 -22.17
N GLU A 56 19.36 -12.09 -21.78
CA GLU A 56 19.13 -13.20 -20.85
C GLU A 56 19.07 -14.58 -21.54
N LEU A 57 19.10 -14.58 -22.87
CA LEU A 57 19.21 -15.76 -23.70
C LEU A 57 20.67 -16.04 -24.01
N SER A 58 21.05 -17.32 -24.01
CA SER A 58 22.39 -17.77 -24.34
C SER A 58 22.45 -18.26 -25.79
N ASP A 59 23.66 -18.38 -26.35
CA ASP A 59 23.87 -19.00 -27.66
C ASP A 59 23.78 -20.54 -27.61
N ALA A 60 23.41 -21.12 -26.47
CA ALA A 60 23.31 -22.56 -26.30
C ALA A 60 22.05 -23.11 -26.97
N THR A 61 22.18 -24.23 -27.67
CA THR A 61 21.05 -24.90 -28.33
C THR A 61 20.87 -26.31 -27.79
N VAL A 62 19.62 -26.80 -27.79
CA VAL A 62 19.30 -28.19 -27.39
C VAL A 62 19.03 -29.10 -28.60
N PRO A 63 19.29 -30.42 -28.49
CA PRO A 63 18.86 -31.40 -29.50
C PRO A 63 17.34 -31.43 -29.68
N SER A 64 16.86 -32.19 -30.67
CA SER A 64 15.43 -32.42 -30.83
C SER A 64 14.84 -33.23 -29.66
N THR A 65 13.54 -33.09 -29.43
CA THR A 65 12.83 -33.84 -28.36
C THR A 65 13.02 -35.35 -28.50
N ALA A 66 12.92 -35.90 -29.71
CA ALA A 66 13.10 -37.32 -29.95
C ALA A 66 14.51 -37.81 -29.61
N GLU A 67 15.54 -37.03 -29.92
CA GLU A 67 16.93 -37.34 -29.55
C GLU A 67 17.09 -37.30 -28.02
N MET A 68 16.57 -36.26 -27.36
CA MET A 68 16.64 -36.16 -25.90
C MET A 68 15.89 -37.30 -25.20
N THR A 69 14.72 -37.69 -25.70
CA THR A 69 13.96 -38.85 -25.19
C THR A 69 14.80 -40.13 -25.32
N ALA A 70 15.45 -40.34 -26.46
CA ALA A 70 16.33 -41.50 -26.65
C ALA A 70 17.54 -41.48 -25.70
N MET A 71 18.11 -40.30 -25.43
CA MET A 71 19.21 -40.14 -24.47
C MET A 71 18.76 -40.47 -23.05
N VAL A 72 17.59 -39.98 -22.62
CA VAL A 72 17.02 -40.25 -21.30
C VAL A 72 16.64 -41.73 -21.16
N ALA A 73 16.17 -42.36 -22.24
CA ALA A 73 15.91 -43.80 -22.26
C ALA A 73 17.20 -44.62 -22.02
N ALA A 74 18.33 -44.16 -22.55
CA ALA A 74 19.62 -44.84 -22.48
C ALA A 74 20.40 -44.59 -21.18
N ALA A 75 20.21 -43.45 -20.51
CA ALA A 75 20.93 -43.09 -19.29
C ALA A 75 20.03 -42.37 -18.27
N PRO A 76 20.18 -42.67 -16.96
CA PRO A 76 19.36 -42.05 -15.91
C PRO A 76 19.66 -40.55 -15.74
N VAL A 77 20.84 -40.08 -16.14
CA VAL A 77 21.23 -38.67 -16.08
C VAL A 77 21.75 -38.24 -17.44
N VAL A 78 21.10 -37.25 -18.04
CA VAL A 78 21.50 -36.63 -19.31
C VAL A 78 21.86 -35.18 -19.06
N ARG A 79 23.12 -34.81 -19.34
CA ARG A 79 23.60 -33.42 -19.29
C ARG A 79 23.80 -32.89 -20.70
N LEU A 80 23.04 -31.88 -21.08
CA LEU A 80 23.17 -31.22 -22.39
C LEU A 80 24.34 -30.22 -22.38
N PRO A 81 24.95 -29.93 -23.55
CA PRO A 81 26.01 -28.92 -23.65
C PRO A 81 25.59 -27.57 -23.08
N GLY A 82 26.52 -26.89 -22.40
CA GLY A 82 26.26 -25.59 -21.76
C GLY A 82 25.52 -25.67 -20.41
N SER A 83 25.16 -26.87 -19.93
CA SER A 83 24.58 -27.04 -18.60
C SER A 83 25.50 -26.52 -17.51
N VAL A 84 24.94 -25.72 -16.60
CA VAL A 84 25.69 -25.04 -15.53
C VAL A 84 25.36 -25.52 -14.12
N ALA A 85 24.29 -26.31 -13.97
CA ALA A 85 23.91 -26.90 -12.69
C ALA A 85 24.88 -28.01 -12.28
N TYR A 86 25.26 -27.99 -11.02
CA TYR A 86 26.03 -29.03 -10.37
C TYR A 86 25.25 -29.60 -9.18
N TRP A 87 25.49 -30.86 -8.82
CA TRP A 87 25.04 -31.41 -7.55
C TRP A 87 25.99 -32.50 -7.04
N ASP A 88 25.95 -32.76 -5.72
CA ASP A 88 26.57 -33.92 -5.10
C ASP A 88 25.88 -35.21 -5.55
N GLU A 89 26.55 -35.95 -6.44
CA GLU A 89 25.99 -37.18 -7.01
C GLU A 89 25.73 -38.27 -5.97
N GLN A 90 26.56 -38.35 -4.91
CA GLN A 90 26.37 -39.35 -3.88
C GLN A 90 25.08 -39.05 -3.10
N ARG A 91 24.92 -37.81 -2.66
CA ARG A 91 23.74 -37.40 -1.88
C ARG A 91 22.44 -37.52 -2.68
N VAL A 92 22.47 -37.16 -3.96
CA VAL A 92 21.30 -37.34 -4.84
C VAL A 92 21.02 -38.84 -5.05
N ARG A 93 22.04 -39.67 -5.23
CA ARG A 93 21.88 -41.14 -5.40
C ARG A 93 21.30 -41.80 -4.15
N GLU A 94 21.75 -41.40 -2.96
CA GLU A 94 21.22 -41.88 -1.68
C GLU A 94 19.72 -41.57 -1.54
N VAL A 95 19.29 -40.41 -2.01
CA VAL A 95 17.86 -40.06 -1.99
C VAL A 95 17.10 -40.81 -3.06
N ILE A 96 17.62 -40.95 -4.29
CA ILE A 96 16.97 -41.73 -5.36
C ILE A 96 16.70 -43.17 -4.89
N ASP A 97 17.68 -43.79 -4.23
CA ASP A 97 17.63 -45.19 -3.77
C ASP A 97 17.34 -46.15 -4.95
N ASP A 98 16.44 -47.12 -4.80
CA ASP A 98 16.10 -48.10 -5.84
C ASP A 98 15.05 -47.59 -6.87
N ARG A 99 14.74 -46.28 -6.88
CA ARG A 99 13.71 -45.70 -7.77
C ARG A 99 14.26 -45.39 -9.15
N ASP A 100 13.45 -45.61 -10.20
CA ASP A 100 13.78 -45.16 -11.56
C ASP A 100 13.54 -43.64 -11.68
N VAL A 101 14.52 -42.86 -11.24
CA VAL A 101 14.54 -41.39 -11.36
C VAL A 101 15.43 -41.00 -12.52
N ARG A 102 14.83 -40.35 -13.52
CA ARG A 102 15.53 -39.86 -14.71
C ARG A 102 15.62 -38.35 -14.73
N ILE A 103 16.84 -37.85 -14.92
CA ILE A 103 17.18 -36.43 -14.81
C ILE A 103 17.73 -35.94 -16.16
N ILE A 104 17.13 -34.90 -16.71
CA ILE A 104 17.71 -34.14 -17.83
C ILE A 104 18.15 -32.76 -17.35
N VAL A 105 19.35 -32.34 -17.77
CA VAL A 105 19.94 -31.04 -17.43
C VAL A 105 20.19 -30.26 -18.72
N ALA A 106 19.66 -29.05 -18.78
CA ALA A 106 19.77 -28.15 -19.92
C ALA A 106 20.45 -26.84 -19.51
N PRO A 107 21.10 -26.14 -20.46
CA PRO A 107 21.69 -24.83 -20.22
C PRO A 107 20.63 -23.78 -19.81
N PRO A 108 21.04 -22.69 -19.15
CA PRO A 108 20.19 -21.52 -18.91
C PRO A 108 20.01 -20.71 -20.20
N GLY A 109 19.03 -19.81 -20.21
CA GLY A 109 18.86 -18.84 -21.30
C GLY A 109 18.39 -19.45 -22.62
N LEU A 110 17.75 -20.63 -22.58
CA LEU A 110 17.07 -21.20 -23.73
C LEU A 110 15.86 -20.36 -24.12
N ASP A 111 15.61 -20.24 -25.43
CA ASP A 111 14.40 -19.58 -25.90
C ASP A 111 13.13 -20.37 -25.56
N LYS A 112 11.97 -19.80 -25.86
CA LYS A 112 10.68 -20.46 -25.59
C LYS A 112 10.53 -21.82 -26.30
N ALA A 113 10.84 -21.89 -27.59
CA ALA A 113 10.68 -23.13 -28.36
C ALA A 113 11.67 -24.21 -27.89
N GLU A 114 12.89 -23.81 -27.54
CA GLU A 114 13.90 -24.72 -27.00
C GLU A 114 13.53 -25.27 -25.63
N ARG A 115 12.98 -24.43 -24.74
CA ARG A 115 12.46 -24.89 -23.45
C ARG A 115 11.28 -25.84 -23.65
N GLU A 116 10.35 -25.53 -24.55
CA GLU A 116 9.23 -26.43 -24.88
C GLU A 116 9.75 -27.81 -25.34
N ARG A 117 10.80 -27.85 -26.18
CA ARG A 117 11.42 -29.12 -26.58
C ARG A 117 11.95 -29.95 -25.41
N VAL A 118 12.52 -29.32 -24.38
CA VAL A 118 13.01 -30.01 -23.16
C VAL A 118 11.84 -30.44 -22.27
N TRP A 119 10.77 -29.64 -22.20
CA TRP A 119 9.56 -29.98 -21.48
C TRP A 119 8.86 -31.21 -22.07
N ASP A 120 8.81 -31.31 -23.40
CA ASP A 120 8.14 -32.38 -24.13
C ASP A 120 8.91 -33.72 -24.13
N VAL A 121 10.09 -33.80 -23.51
CA VAL A 121 10.86 -35.05 -23.40
C VAL A 121 10.09 -36.06 -22.54
N GLU A 122 9.92 -37.27 -23.07
CA GLU A 122 9.20 -38.35 -22.39
C GLU A 122 10.08 -39.06 -21.35
N ASP A 123 9.45 -39.78 -20.41
CA ASP A 123 10.12 -40.59 -19.37
C ASP A 123 11.12 -39.85 -18.48
N VAL A 124 11.04 -38.52 -18.40
CA VAL A 124 11.84 -37.69 -17.49
C VAL A 124 11.10 -37.44 -16.18
N THR A 125 11.72 -37.82 -15.07
CA THR A 125 11.22 -37.55 -13.71
C THR A 125 11.54 -36.12 -13.27
N VAL A 126 12.77 -35.66 -13.50
CA VAL A 126 13.27 -34.36 -13.05
C VAL A 126 13.95 -33.62 -14.21
N ARG A 127 13.59 -32.34 -14.38
CA ARG A 127 14.18 -31.42 -15.34
C ARG A 127 14.98 -30.37 -14.59
N VAL A 128 16.20 -30.11 -15.05
CA VAL A 128 17.03 -29.02 -14.56
C VAL A 128 17.27 -28.05 -15.71
N LEU A 129 16.63 -26.88 -15.69
CA LEU A 129 16.75 -25.84 -16.71
C LEU A 129 17.60 -24.70 -16.15
N GLY A 130 18.86 -24.58 -16.57
CA GLY A 130 19.81 -23.69 -15.93
C GLY A 130 20.11 -24.15 -14.52
N LEU A 131 19.48 -23.52 -13.52
CA LEU A 131 19.51 -23.86 -12.10
C LEU A 131 18.11 -24.12 -11.51
N GLU A 132 17.06 -24.01 -12.33
CA GLU A 132 15.69 -24.35 -11.94
C GLU A 132 15.54 -25.87 -11.90
N VAL A 133 14.97 -26.41 -10.83
CA VAL A 133 14.75 -27.85 -10.64
C VAL A 133 13.25 -28.12 -10.55
N SER A 134 12.71 -28.88 -11.50
CA SER A 134 11.27 -29.16 -11.61
C SER A 134 10.98 -30.63 -11.95
N GLY A 135 9.79 -31.11 -11.60
CA GLY A 135 9.37 -32.49 -11.82
C GLY A 135 7.87 -32.68 -11.57
N GLY A 136 7.17 -33.26 -12.55
CA GLY A 136 5.71 -33.38 -12.50
C GLY A 136 5.03 -32.01 -12.38
N LEU A 137 4.23 -31.82 -11.33
CA LEU A 137 3.57 -30.56 -11.01
C LEU A 137 4.37 -29.70 -10.00
N TYR A 138 5.56 -30.14 -9.60
CA TYR A 138 6.36 -29.51 -8.55
C TYR A 138 7.60 -28.82 -9.12
N GLN A 139 8.00 -27.75 -8.45
CA GLN A 139 9.26 -27.06 -8.63
C GLN A 139 9.90 -26.87 -7.26
N ALA A 140 11.19 -27.20 -7.14
CA ALA A 140 11.95 -26.95 -5.93
C ALA A 140 12.69 -25.60 -6.05
N SER A 141 12.57 -24.78 -5.03
CA SER A 141 13.23 -23.48 -4.92
C SER A 141 13.82 -23.30 -3.53
N ALA A 142 14.99 -22.66 -3.45
CA ALA A 142 15.52 -22.22 -2.17
C ALA A 142 14.64 -21.11 -1.58
N ASP A 143 14.51 -21.09 -0.26
CA ASP A 143 13.69 -20.15 0.51
C ASP A 143 14.51 -19.36 1.55
N ASP A 144 15.83 -19.61 1.62
CA ASP A 144 16.76 -18.90 2.49
C ASP A 144 18.01 -18.41 1.74
N LEU A 145 18.76 -17.53 2.40
CA LEU A 145 20.00 -16.95 1.86
C LEU A 145 21.09 -17.99 1.61
N THR A 146 21.14 -19.07 2.40
CA THR A 146 22.17 -20.11 2.27
C THR A 146 21.95 -20.94 1.01
N GLY A 147 20.70 -21.33 0.75
CA GLY A 147 20.27 -22.02 -0.45
C GLY A 147 20.44 -21.16 -1.70
N TRP A 148 20.02 -19.89 -1.67
CA TRP A 148 20.26 -18.98 -2.80
C TRP A 148 21.75 -18.72 -3.05
N ARG A 149 22.56 -18.65 -1.99
CA ARG A 149 24.01 -18.54 -2.12
C ARG A 149 24.59 -19.75 -2.83
N ALA A 150 24.28 -20.96 -2.39
CA ALA A 150 24.76 -22.18 -3.04
C ALA A 150 24.30 -22.23 -4.52
N GLN A 151 23.03 -21.90 -4.78
CA GLN A 151 22.47 -21.91 -6.13
C GLN A 151 23.17 -20.88 -7.04
N PHE A 152 23.26 -19.62 -6.63
CA PHE A 152 23.68 -18.54 -7.54
C PHE A 152 25.19 -18.24 -7.52
N ALA A 153 25.91 -18.61 -6.46
CA ALA A 153 27.36 -18.44 -6.38
C ALA A 153 28.11 -19.58 -7.06
N THR A 154 27.66 -20.83 -6.90
CA THR A 154 28.36 -22.03 -7.41
C THR A 154 27.55 -22.85 -8.41
N GLY A 155 26.26 -22.59 -8.60
CA GLY A 155 25.40 -23.42 -9.44
C GLY A 155 24.96 -24.72 -8.76
N ASP A 156 25.08 -24.82 -7.43
CA ASP A 156 24.76 -26.02 -6.69
C ASP A 156 23.25 -26.15 -6.50
N VAL A 157 22.67 -27.22 -7.07
CA VAL A 157 21.25 -27.55 -6.96
C VAL A 157 21.00 -28.81 -6.14
N THR A 158 21.97 -29.27 -5.34
CA THR A 158 21.89 -30.50 -4.55
C THR A 158 20.66 -30.52 -3.63
N ASN A 159 20.48 -29.50 -2.80
CA ASN A 159 19.35 -29.44 -1.86
C ASN A 159 18.00 -29.40 -2.63
N LEU A 160 17.96 -28.74 -3.78
CA LEU A 160 16.75 -28.65 -4.62
C LEU A 160 16.38 -30.02 -5.21
N LEU A 161 17.37 -30.75 -5.75
CA LEU A 161 17.17 -32.11 -6.27
C LEU A 161 16.75 -33.08 -5.17
N VAL A 162 17.46 -33.07 -4.03
CA VAL A 162 17.14 -33.91 -2.87
C VAL A 162 15.70 -33.64 -2.40
N THR A 163 15.32 -32.38 -2.26
CA THR A 163 13.97 -31.97 -1.85
C THR A 163 12.91 -32.43 -2.85
N LEU A 164 13.13 -32.21 -4.14
CA LEU A 164 12.17 -32.59 -5.17
C LEU A 164 12.00 -34.12 -5.24
N ILE A 165 13.10 -34.88 -5.23
CA ILE A 165 13.07 -36.34 -5.34
C ILE A 165 12.44 -36.97 -4.09
N ALA A 166 12.72 -36.45 -2.89
CA ALA A 166 12.04 -36.87 -1.67
C ALA A 166 10.53 -36.60 -1.76
N THR A 167 10.14 -35.38 -2.18
CA THR A 167 8.74 -34.97 -2.34
C THR A 167 7.99 -35.83 -3.35
N LEU A 168 8.58 -36.11 -4.51
CA LEU A 168 8.00 -36.99 -5.53
C LEU A 168 7.86 -38.44 -5.02
N GLY A 169 8.78 -38.88 -4.16
CA GLY A 169 8.72 -40.16 -3.46
C GLY A 169 7.74 -40.20 -2.29
N LYS A 170 7.19 -39.06 -1.86
CA LYS A 170 6.43 -38.90 -0.61
C LYS A 170 7.23 -39.28 0.65
N GLU A 171 8.54 -39.11 0.58
CA GLU A 171 9.46 -39.31 1.70
C GLU A 171 9.72 -37.99 2.44
N PRO A 172 10.13 -38.03 3.72
CA PRO A 172 10.58 -36.85 4.42
C PRO A 172 11.77 -36.19 3.72
N THR A 173 11.70 -34.88 3.51
CA THR A 173 12.81 -34.10 2.95
C THR A 173 13.98 -34.07 3.93
N PRO A 174 15.18 -34.53 3.53
CA PRO A 174 16.38 -34.37 4.34
C PRO A 174 16.68 -32.88 4.61
N PRO A 175 17.29 -32.53 5.75
CA PRO A 175 17.64 -31.15 6.02
C PRO A 175 18.66 -30.62 5.00
N ASP A 176 18.53 -29.33 4.69
CA ASP A 176 19.48 -28.62 3.84
C ASP A 176 20.89 -28.65 4.45
N THR A 177 21.89 -28.72 3.58
CA THR A 177 23.30 -28.67 3.98
C THR A 177 24.00 -27.57 3.23
N ASP A 178 24.80 -26.79 3.95
CA ASP A 178 25.69 -25.80 3.33
C ASP A 178 27.01 -26.47 2.91
N ALA A 179 27.09 -26.76 1.60
CA ALA A 179 28.27 -27.31 0.98
C ALA A 179 29.34 -26.25 0.65
N LEU A 180 28.98 -24.96 0.66
CA LEU A 180 29.93 -23.90 0.34
C LEU A 180 30.99 -23.80 1.44
N ARG A 181 32.25 -23.70 1.02
CA ARG A 181 33.38 -23.51 1.93
C ARG A 181 34.04 -22.19 1.62
N TRP A 182 34.07 -21.32 2.60
CA TRP A 182 34.76 -20.04 2.52
C TRP A 182 36.22 -20.20 2.95
N ARG A 183 37.11 -19.46 2.30
CA ARG A 183 38.48 -19.21 2.74
C ARG A 183 38.77 -17.71 2.70
N ASP A 184 39.79 -17.28 3.39
CA ASP A 184 40.31 -15.93 3.20
C ASP A 184 40.97 -15.82 1.80
N PRO A 185 40.87 -14.65 1.14
CA PRO A 185 41.67 -14.37 -0.04
C PRO A 185 43.15 -14.39 0.34
N ASP A 186 43.99 -14.90 -0.54
CA ASP A 186 45.43 -14.83 -0.32
C ASP A 186 45.95 -13.39 -0.50
N ALA A 187 47.20 -13.16 -0.10
CA ALA A 187 47.77 -11.81 -0.12
C ALA A 187 47.93 -11.24 -1.55
N ALA A 188 48.10 -12.09 -2.56
CA ALA A 188 48.24 -11.65 -3.95
C ALA A 188 46.87 -11.31 -4.55
N GLU A 189 45.89 -12.18 -4.36
CA GLU A 189 44.48 -12.00 -4.71
C GLU A 189 43.93 -10.70 -4.10
N LEU A 190 44.13 -10.51 -2.80
CA LEU A 190 43.64 -9.32 -2.10
C LEU A 190 44.36 -8.05 -2.57
N ALA A 191 45.67 -8.12 -2.84
CA ALA A 191 46.44 -6.97 -3.30
C ALA A 191 45.99 -6.49 -4.69
N GLU A 192 45.72 -7.42 -5.60
CA GLU A 192 45.20 -7.13 -6.95
C GLU A 192 43.83 -6.44 -6.86
N VAL A 193 42.87 -7.07 -6.18
CA VAL A 193 41.52 -6.49 -6.01
C VAL A 193 41.59 -5.11 -5.35
N THR A 194 42.41 -4.97 -4.31
CA THR A 194 42.53 -3.69 -3.59
C THR A 194 43.15 -2.61 -4.47
N ALA A 195 44.11 -2.95 -5.34
CA ALA A 195 44.72 -1.98 -6.25
C ALA A 195 43.69 -1.41 -7.23
N ASP A 196 42.86 -2.27 -7.83
CA ASP A 196 41.79 -1.87 -8.74
C ASP A 196 40.74 -1.01 -8.03
N LEU A 197 40.29 -1.43 -6.84
CA LEU A 197 39.30 -0.67 -6.06
C LEU A 197 39.80 0.72 -5.64
N ARG A 198 41.10 0.89 -5.40
CA ARG A 198 41.68 2.23 -5.13
C ARG A 198 41.75 3.09 -6.38
N ALA A 199 41.99 2.51 -7.54
CA ALA A 199 42.16 3.23 -8.79
C ALA A 199 40.83 3.65 -9.41
N THR A 200 39.85 2.74 -9.44
CA THR A 200 38.60 2.91 -10.21
C THR A 200 37.34 2.67 -9.38
N GLY A 201 37.46 2.08 -8.19
CA GLY A 201 36.32 1.63 -7.40
C GLY A 201 35.66 0.33 -7.91
N LEU A 202 36.24 -0.31 -8.93
CA LEU A 202 35.70 -1.51 -9.56
C LEU A 202 36.82 -2.52 -9.87
N HIS A 203 36.65 -3.77 -9.42
CA HIS A 203 37.42 -4.92 -9.87
C HIS A 203 36.54 -5.88 -10.67
N VAL A 204 37.00 -6.33 -11.82
CA VAL A 204 36.31 -7.33 -12.66
C VAL A 204 37.29 -8.47 -12.95
N ALA A 205 37.08 -9.62 -12.31
CA ALA A 205 37.94 -10.78 -12.51
C ALA A 205 37.70 -11.45 -13.87
N GLN A 206 38.68 -12.23 -14.32
CA GLN A 206 38.58 -12.99 -15.56
C GLN A 206 37.34 -13.91 -15.55
N GLY A 207 36.52 -13.81 -16.59
CA GLY A 207 35.30 -14.62 -16.75
C GLY A 207 34.05 -14.01 -16.10
N ALA A 208 34.17 -12.91 -15.35
CA ALA A 208 33.02 -12.09 -14.96
C ALA A 208 32.38 -11.45 -16.20
N THR A 209 31.06 -11.30 -16.19
CA THR A 209 30.29 -10.71 -17.30
C THR A 209 29.93 -9.24 -17.05
N LEU A 210 30.38 -8.67 -15.92
CA LEU A 210 30.18 -7.27 -15.61
C LEU A 210 31.08 -6.41 -16.52
N SER A 211 30.49 -5.57 -17.37
CA SER A 211 31.24 -4.66 -18.24
C SER A 211 31.39 -3.25 -17.66
N ALA A 212 30.40 -2.80 -16.91
CA ALA A 212 30.41 -1.51 -16.21
C ALA A 212 29.39 -1.52 -15.07
N VAL A 213 29.62 -0.68 -14.06
CA VAL A 213 28.63 -0.45 -13.01
C VAL A 213 27.46 0.35 -13.60
N PRO A 214 26.19 -0.01 -13.32
CA PRO A 214 25.03 0.76 -13.77
C PRO A 214 24.94 2.16 -13.12
N ASP A 215 25.61 3.16 -13.70
CA ASP A 215 25.83 4.49 -13.11
C ASP A 215 24.59 5.14 -12.48
N ARG A 216 23.45 5.15 -13.20
CA ARG A 216 22.21 5.77 -12.69
C ARG A 216 21.65 5.05 -11.47
N THR A 217 21.64 3.72 -11.51
CA THR A 217 21.10 2.91 -10.42
C THR A 217 22.05 2.92 -9.22
N ALA A 218 23.36 2.87 -9.48
CA ALA A 218 24.39 3.00 -8.46
C ALA A 218 24.33 4.35 -7.74
N ALA A 219 24.23 5.46 -8.48
CA ALA A 219 24.11 6.80 -7.91
C ALA A 219 22.84 6.98 -7.07
N THR A 220 21.78 6.22 -7.35
CA THR A 220 20.56 6.26 -6.54
C THR A 220 20.69 5.40 -5.29
N ALA A 221 21.33 4.22 -5.40
CA ALA A 221 21.57 3.31 -4.29
C ALA A 221 22.59 3.84 -3.28
N PHE A 222 23.62 4.54 -3.78
CA PHE A 222 24.72 5.12 -3.01
C PHE A 222 24.97 6.57 -3.48
N PRO A 223 24.22 7.55 -2.95
CA PRO A 223 24.27 8.95 -3.40
C PRO A 223 25.64 9.63 -3.21
N ASP A 224 26.42 9.18 -2.23
CA ASP A 224 27.75 9.71 -1.94
C ASP A 224 28.80 9.28 -2.99
N GLY A 225 28.45 8.30 -3.85
CA GLY A 225 29.29 7.86 -4.96
C GLY A 225 30.57 7.12 -4.54
N ASP A 226 30.62 6.62 -3.30
CA ASP A 226 31.80 6.02 -2.69
C ASP A 226 31.75 4.48 -2.63
N ALA A 227 30.70 3.86 -3.15
CA ALA A 227 30.57 2.40 -3.17
C ALA A 227 31.64 1.73 -4.03
N LEU A 228 32.10 0.57 -3.57
CA LEU A 228 33.10 -0.28 -4.20
C LEU A 228 32.45 -1.54 -4.76
N TYR A 229 32.90 -1.98 -5.94
CA TYR A 229 32.31 -3.13 -6.63
C TYR A 229 33.36 -4.16 -7.00
N VAL A 230 33.10 -5.42 -6.68
CA VAL A 230 33.95 -6.55 -7.07
C VAL A 230 33.09 -7.54 -7.82
N ALA A 231 33.42 -7.83 -9.08
CA ALA A 231 32.71 -8.80 -9.90
C ALA A 231 33.59 -10.01 -10.18
N LEU A 232 33.13 -11.16 -9.72
CA LEU A 232 33.77 -12.46 -9.91
C LEU A 232 32.86 -13.36 -10.74
N PRO A 233 33.40 -14.27 -11.56
CA PRO A 233 32.59 -15.28 -12.24
C PRO A 233 31.86 -16.17 -11.23
N ARG A 234 30.98 -17.05 -11.73
CA ARG A 234 30.46 -18.15 -10.92
C ARG A 234 31.62 -18.98 -10.40
N GLN A 235 31.56 -19.31 -9.12
CA GLN A 235 32.61 -20.03 -8.42
C GLN A 235 32.51 -21.52 -8.70
N ARG A 236 33.66 -22.19 -8.72
CA ARG A 236 33.71 -23.64 -8.89
C ARG A 236 33.21 -24.32 -7.63
N GLN A 237 32.36 -25.32 -7.81
CA GLN A 237 31.81 -26.11 -6.73
C GLN A 237 32.90 -27.08 -6.19
N GLY A 238 32.93 -27.31 -4.87
CA GLY A 238 33.94 -28.13 -4.19
C GLY A 238 35.27 -27.45 -3.88
N GLU A 239 35.58 -26.30 -4.51
CA GLU A 239 36.75 -25.50 -4.18
C GLU A 239 36.41 -24.44 -3.11
N PRO A 240 37.27 -24.20 -2.11
CA PRO A 240 37.06 -23.11 -1.17
C PRO A 240 37.06 -21.75 -1.86
N VAL A 241 35.97 -21.00 -1.68
CA VAL A 241 35.75 -19.69 -2.29
C VAL A 241 36.41 -18.59 -1.46
N ALA A 242 37.18 -17.71 -2.11
CA ALA A 242 37.76 -16.54 -1.46
C ALA A 242 36.66 -15.57 -1.01
N ARG A 243 36.60 -15.29 0.29
CA ARG A 243 35.60 -14.42 0.90
C ARG A 243 36.11 -12.98 0.96
N TYR A 244 35.95 -12.23 -0.13
CA TYR A 244 36.49 -10.88 -0.25
C TYR A 244 35.84 -9.85 0.67
N GLY A 245 34.53 -9.95 0.93
CA GLY A 245 33.77 -8.94 1.66
C GLY A 245 34.34 -8.53 3.03
N PRO A 246 34.56 -9.47 3.97
CA PRO A 246 35.16 -9.16 5.26
C PRO A 246 36.61 -8.63 5.14
N ALA A 247 37.41 -9.21 4.25
CA ALA A 247 38.80 -8.79 4.03
C ALA A 247 38.88 -7.33 3.51
N LEU A 248 38.01 -6.98 2.57
CA LEU A 248 37.93 -5.63 2.00
C LEU A 248 37.34 -4.62 2.98
N THR A 249 36.36 -5.01 3.80
CA THR A 249 35.82 -4.16 4.87
C THR A 249 36.91 -3.77 5.88
N GLY A 250 37.87 -4.67 6.15
CA GLY A 250 39.03 -4.33 6.99
C GLY A 250 39.94 -3.25 6.39
N ILE A 251 39.95 -3.10 5.05
CA ILE A 251 40.76 -2.11 4.32
C ILE A 251 39.98 -0.81 4.07
N PHE A 252 38.67 -0.92 3.81
CA PHE A 252 37.77 0.19 3.49
C PHE A 252 36.58 0.23 4.45
N PRO A 253 36.79 0.48 5.76
CA PRO A 253 35.75 0.29 6.78
C PRO A 253 34.53 1.22 6.65
N ASP A 254 34.71 2.40 6.05
CA ASP A 254 33.66 3.41 5.95
C ASP A 254 32.95 3.43 4.58
N ARG A 255 33.28 2.50 3.68
CA ARG A 255 32.75 2.48 2.30
C ARG A 255 31.84 1.27 2.10
N PRO A 256 30.68 1.43 1.45
CA PRO A 256 29.88 0.30 1.00
C PRO A 256 30.65 -0.54 -0.03
N ILE A 257 30.63 -1.86 0.11
CA ILE A 257 31.29 -2.82 -0.78
C ILE A 257 30.25 -3.84 -1.24
N VAL A 258 30.11 -3.97 -2.56
CA VAL A 258 29.22 -4.94 -3.21
C VAL A 258 30.08 -5.96 -3.94
N VAL A 259 29.97 -7.22 -3.55
CA VAL A 259 30.76 -8.33 -4.11
C VAL A 259 29.82 -9.28 -4.84
N LEU A 260 30.06 -9.50 -6.13
CA LEU A 260 29.30 -10.43 -6.97
C LEU A 260 30.11 -11.71 -7.20
N TYR A 261 29.48 -12.85 -6.92
CA TYR A 261 29.98 -14.19 -7.30
C TYR A 261 28.97 -14.79 -8.29
N GLY A 262 29.21 -14.61 -9.59
CA GLY A 262 28.19 -14.92 -10.59
C GLY A 262 26.93 -14.09 -10.36
N ALA A 263 25.80 -14.73 -10.06
CA ALA A 263 24.52 -14.07 -9.76
C ALA A 263 24.26 -13.88 -8.24
N TRP A 264 25.15 -14.40 -7.39
CA TRP A 264 25.12 -14.13 -5.95
C TRP A 264 25.75 -12.76 -5.64
N ILE A 265 25.11 -11.94 -4.82
CA ILE A 265 25.59 -10.61 -4.44
C ILE A 265 25.64 -10.48 -2.93
N GLU A 266 26.80 -10.10 -2.41
CA GLU A 266 27.00 -9.73 -1.02
C GLU A 266 27.13 -8.22 -0.88
N TYR A 267 26.59 -7.70 0.22
CA TYR A 267 26.78 -6.31 0.63
C TYR A 267 27.52 -6.26 1.96
N HIS A 268 28.52 -5.39 2.03
CA HIS A 268 29.30 -5.12 3.22
C HIS A 268 29.42 -3.60 3.38
N GLY A 269 28.82 -3.02 4.43
CA GLY A 269 28.80 -1.57 4.61
C GLY A 269 28.06 -1.13 5.88
N PRO A 270 27.73 0.16 6.01
CA PRO A 270 26.94 0.67 7.15
C PRO A 270 25.62 -0.10 7.30
N HIS A 271 25.21 -0.32 8.55
CA HIS A 271 24.09 -1.19 8.93
C HIS A 271 24.25 -2.69 8.57
N GLY A 272 25.46 -3.08 8.13
CA GLY A 272 26.02 -4.43 8.23
C GLY A 272 25.12 -5.57 7.77
N GLU A 273 25.17 -6.67 8.52
CA GLU A 273 24.51 -7.95 8.21
C GLU A 273 22.99 -7.83 8.10
N GLU A 274 22.33 -6.99 8.92
CA GLU A 274 20.87 -6.80 8.87
C GLU A 274 20.42 -6.19 7.55
N PHE A 275 21.14 -5.18 7.06
CA PHE A 275 20.85 -4.58 5.75
C PHE A 275 21.06 -5.58 4.61
N ALA A 276 22.16 -6.34 4.68
CA ALA A 276 22.49 -7.37 3.70
C ALA A 276 21.42 -8.47 3.67
N GLU A 277 20.93 -8.90 4.84
CA GLU A 277 19.90 -9.92 4.97
C GLU A 277 18.57 -9.45 4.36
N VAL A 278 18.07 -8.28 4.75
CA VAL A 278 16.79 -7.74 4.23
C VAL A 278 16.86 -7.51 2.72
N THR A 279 17.96 -6.93 2.23
CA THR A 279 18.13 -6.64 0.80
C THR A 279 18.28 -7.92 0.00
N GLY A 280 19.11 -8.85 0.47
CA GLY A 280 19.32 -10.15 -0.17
C GLY A 280 18.04 -10.97 -0.21
N ALA A 281 17.37 -11.15 0.94
CA ALA A 281 16.16 -11.96 1.03
C ALA A 281 15.05 -11.39 0.16
N SER A 282 14.93 -10.06 0.12
CA SER A 282 13.93 -9.44 -0.72
C SER A 282 14.26 -9.47 -2.21
N PHE A 283 15.54 -9.37 -2.58
CA PHE A 283 15.97 -9.46 -3.98
C PHE A 283 15.76 -10.88 -4.50
N TYR A 284 16.31 -11.89 -3.82
CA TYR A 284 16.18 -13.28 -4.26
C TYR A 284 14.76 -13.81 -4.12
N GLY A 285 14.02 -13.42 -3.09
CA GLY A 285 12.59 -13.76 -2.97
C GLY A 285 11.75 -13.26 -4.15
N GLN A 286 12.16 -12.18 -4.82
CA GLN A 286 11.46 -11.64 -6.00
C GLN A 286 12.00 -12.19 -7.32
N PHE A 287 13.31 -12.39 -7.43
CA PHE A 287 13.99 -12.64 -8.71
C PHE A 287 14.57 -14.04 -8.87
N ALA A 288 14.64 -14.88 -7.83
CA ALA A 288 15.29 -16.19 -7.88
C ALA A 288 14.76 -17.10 -8.99
N ASP A 289 13.43 -17.15 -9.21
CA ASP A 289 12.83 -17.95 -10.30
C ASP A 289 13.32 -17.54 -11.69
N ARG A 290 13.53 -16.23 -11.90
CA ARG A 290 14.09 -15.75 -13.17
C ARG A 290 15.58 -15.98 -13.27
N LEU A 291 16.32 -15.75 -12.18
CA LEU A 291 17.77 -15.95 -12.14
C LEU A 291 18.16 -17.43 -12.27
N SER A 292 17.28 -18.35 -11.90
CA SER A 292 17.53 -19.78 -12.04
C SER A 292 17.38 -20.27 -13.48
N ARG A 293 16.42 -19.71 -14.24
CA ARG A 293 16.09 -20.15 -15.61
C ARG A 293 16.93 -19.48 -16.71
N TYR A 294 17.24 -18.20 -16.54
CA TYR A 294 17.86 -17.38 -17.59
C TYR A 294 19.33 -17.07 -17.29
N ASP A 295 20.11 -16.75 -18.33
CA ASP A 295 21.54 -16.44 -18.22
C ASP A 295 21.77 -14.93 -18.21
N TYR A 296 21.31 -14.25 -17.16
CA TYR A 296 21.45 -12.80 -17.08
C TYR A 296 22.92 -12.38 -16.89
N PRO A 297 23.42 -11.39 -17.67
CA PRO A 297 24.73 -10.81 -17.43
C PRO A 297 24.76 -10.07 -16.08
N GLN A 298 25.93 -10.01 -15.45
CA GLN A 298 26.10 -9.41 -14.12
C GLN A 298 25.66 -7.95 -14.07
N ASN A 299 25.73 -7.19 -15.18
CA ASN A 299 25.22 -5.82 -15.24
C ASN A 299 23.73 -5.75 -14.85
N ASN A 300 22.92 -6.69 -15.34
CA ASN A 300 21.49 -6.70 -15.11
C ASN A 300 21.16 -7.15 -13.68
N VAL A 301 21.85 -8.18 -13.20
CA VAL A 301 21.71 -8.67 -11.82
C VAL A 301 22.09 -7.56 -10.84
N LEU A 302 23.23 -6.89 -11.07
CA LEU A 302 23.68 -5.76 -10.26
C LEU A 302 22.68 -4.61 -10.30
N SER A 303 22.17 -4.23 -11.49
CA SER A 303 21.20 -3.14 -11.60
C SER A 303 19.91 -3.47 -10.83
N ALA A 304 19.39 -4.69 -10.93
CA ALA A 304 18.19 -5.09 -10.21
C ALA A 304 18.42 -5.12 -8.69
N TYR A 305 19.59 -5.59 -8.25
CA TYR A 305 19.98 -5.57 -6.84
C TYR A 305 20.11 -4.14 -6.29
N LEU A 306 20.78 -3.23 -7.02
CA LEU A 306 20.94 -1.83 -6.61
C LEU A 306 19.60 -1.08 -6.57
N ALA A 307 18.66 -1.42 -7.46
CA ALA A 307 17.29 -0.93 -7.35
C ALA A 307 16.63 -1.40 -6.04
N ARG A 308 16.94 -2.63 -5.58
CA ARG A 308 16.44 -3.12 -4.29
C ARG A 308 17.11 -2.46 -3.09
N VAL A 309 18.42 -2.25 -3.14
CA VAL A 309 19.16 -1.44 -2.14
C VAL A 309 18.51 -0.06 -2.00
N THR A 310 18.21 0.56 -3.14
CA THR A 310 17.51 1.84 -3.23
C THR A 310 16.16 1.77 -2.51
N ASP A 311 15.31 0.78 -2.84
CA ASP A 311 14.01 0.61 -2.18
C ASP A 311 14.15 0.44 -0.66
N VAL A 312 15.06 -0.42 -0.19
CA VAL A 312 15.25 -0.68 1.24
C VAL A 312 15.69 0.60 1.97
N ARG A 313 16.64 1.36 1.41
CA ARG A 313 17.04 2.67 1.95
C ARG A 313 15.88 3.67 1.93
N TYR A 314 15.11 3.74 0.84
CA TYR A 314 13.96 4.65 0.72
C TYR A 314 12.82 4.32 1.69
N THR A 315 12.60 3.06 2.03
CA THR A 315 11.60 2.67 3.03
C THR A 315 11.96 3.17 4.45
N GLY A 316 13.18 3.66 4.65
CA GLY A 316 13.62 4.25 5.93
C GLY A 316 13.86 3.21 7.02
N LEU A 317 14.05 1.94 6.64
CA LEU A 317 14.27 0.84 7.58
C LEU A 317 15.61 0.97 8.34
N PHE A 318 16.60 1.63 7.73
CA PHE A 318 17.95 1.78 8.28
C PHE A 318 18.44 3.25 8.37
N ASP A 319 18.03 4.11 7.45
CA ASP A 319 18.60 5.46 7.30
C ASP A 319 17.75 6.61 7.92
N ARG A 320 16.74 6.33 8.77
CA ARG A 320 15.95 7.39 9.44
C ARG A 320 15.69 7.16 10.93
N PRO A 321 15.78 8.22 11.77
CA PRO A 321 15.30 8.14 13.14
C PRO A 321 13.79 7.90 13.14
N LEU A 322 13.37 6.77 13.73
CA LEU A 322 11.98 6.47 13.99
C LEU A 322 11.36 7.56 14.90
N PRO A 323 10.08 7.93 14.71
CA PRO A 323 9.10 7.27 13.86
C PRO A 323 8.89 7.97 12.50
N TYR A 324 8.91 7.17 11.43
CA TYR A 324 8.45 7.56 10.09
C TYR A 324 6.97 8.01 10.16
N ARG A 325 6.72 9.29 9.86
CA ARG A 325 5.39 9.79 9.51
C ARG A 325 5.47 10.32 8.08
N PRO A 326 5.01 9.58 7.06
CA PRO A 326 4.69 10.23 5.80
C PRO A 326 3.63 11.29 6.12
N VAL A 327 3.61 12.39 5.36
CA VAL A 327 2.47 13.32 5.42
C VAL A 327 1.29 12.55 4.86
N ASP A 328 0.57 11.87 5.74
CA ASP A 328 -0.71 11.26 5.44
C ASP A 328 -1.71 12.42 5.33
N PRO A 329 -2.13 12.80 4.12
CA PRO A 329 -3.03 13.93 3.93
C PRO A 329 -4.36 13.68 4.63
N LEU A 330 -4.74 12.42 4.87
CA LEU A 330 -5.92 12.07 5.68
C LEU A 330 -5.67 12.31 7.17
N ARG A 331 -4.50 12.01 7.74
CA ARG A 331 -4.17 12.36 9.14
C ARG A 331 -4.01 13.86 9.38
N VAL A 332 -3.70 14.66 8.37
CA VAL A 332 -3.67 16.13 8.49
C VAL A 332 -5.06 16.73 8.25
N ALA A 333 -5.81 16.22 7.28
CA ALA A 333 -7.14 16.74 6.95
C ALA A 333 -8.24 16.26 7.91
N LEU A 334 -8.26 14.99 8.34
CA LEU A 334 -9.32 14.42 9.20
C LEU A 334 -9.44 15.10 10.57
N PRO A 335 -8.35 15.45 11.29
CA PRO A 335 -8.48 16.19 12.54
C PRO A 335 -8.90 17.64 12.31
N ALA A 336 -8.54 18.24 11.18
CA ALA A 336 -8.85 19.62 10.85
C ALA A 336 -10.29 19.81 10.33
N LEU A 337 -10.88 18.80 9.70
CA LEU A 337 -12.23 18.83 9.12
C LEU A 337 -13.33 19.16 10.16
N PRO A 338 -13.36 18.56 11.38
CA PRO A 338 -14.28 18.94 12.44
C PRO A 338 -14.15 20.42 12.84
N TRP A 339 -12.92 20.94 12.90
CA TRP A 339 -12.66 22.34 13.26
C TRP A 339 -13.01 23.31 12.14
N LEU A 340 -12.79 22.93 10.88
CA LEU A 340 -13.28 23.66 9.71
C LEU A 340 -14.81 23.70 9.68
N PHE A 341 -15.47 22.57 9.93
CA PHE A 341 -16.92 22.49 10.03
C PHE A 341 -17.44 23.34 11.20
N ALA A 342 -16.84 23.22 12.39
CA ALA A 342 -17.18 24.04 13.55
C ALA A 342 -16.96 25.53 13.26
N GLY A 343 -15.87 25.90 12.59
CA GLY A 343 -15.60 27.27 12.14
C GLY A 343 -16.68 27.79 11.18
N CYS A 344 -17.07 26.99 10.18
CA CYS A 344 -18.15 27.35 9.25
C CYS A 344 -19.51 27.50 9.96
N VAL A 345 -19.82 26.60 10.89
CA VAL A 345 -21.07 26.65 11.69
C VAL A 345 -21.07 27.87 12.62
N VAL A 346 -19.95 28.17 13.29
CA VAL A 346 -19.82 29.36 14.15
C VAL A 346 -19.96 30.64 13.34
N VAL A 347 -19.34 30.73 12.16
CA VAL A 347 -19.49 31.88 11.26
C VAL A 347 -20.95 32.01 10.78
N PHE A 348 -21.59 30.91 10.41
CA PHE A 348 -23.02 30.90 10.03
C PHE A 348 -23.94 31.34 11.17
N LEU A 349 -23.70 30.83 12.39
CA LEU A 349 -24.46 31.19 13.58
C LEU A 349 -24.21 32.64 13.99
N ALA A 350 -22.97 33.12 13.95
CA ALA A 350 -22.61 34.51 14.23
C ALA A 350 -23.26 35.48 13.22
N LEU A 351 -23.28 35.15 11.94
CA LEU A 351 -23.97 35.94 10.91
C LEU A 351 -25.49 35.89 11.08
N SER A 352 -26.04 34.73 11.47
CA SER A 352 -27.49 34.57 11.70
C SER A 352 -27.95 35.32 12.96
N ALA A 353 -27.23 35.20 14.07
CA ALA A 353 -27.48 35.93 15.32
C ALA A 353 -27.31 37.44 15.14
N ARG A 354 -26.33 37.88 14.36
CA ARG A 354 -26.12 39.31 14.04
C ARG A 354 -27.26 39.89 13.19
N SER A 355 -27.94 39.08 12.37
CA SER A 355 -29.14 39.51 11.64
C SER A 355 -30.36 39.67 12.56
N LEU A 356 -30.47 38.83 13.59
CA LEU A 356 -31.52 38.92 14.61
C LEU A 356 -31.27 40.14 15.52
N TRP A 357 -30.04 40.37 15.96
CA TRP A 357 -29.69 41.50 16.83
C TRP A 357 -29.80 42.86 16.14
N ARG A 358 -29.60 42.94 14.82
CA ARG A 358 -29.88 44.17 14.05
C ARG A 358 -31.36 44.39 13.75
N GLY A 359 -32.20 43.37 13.90
CA GLY A 359 -33.66 43.52 13.89
C GLY A 359 -34.21 44.11 15.20
N VAL A 360 -33.50 43.91 16.32
CA VAL A 360 -33.92 44.39 17.65
C VAL A 360 -33.47 45.84 17.92
N GLY A 361 -32.45 46.34 17.22
CA GLY A 361 -31.88 47.68 17.42
C GLY A 361 -32.63 48.85 16.75
N ARG A 362 -33.83 48.64 16.20
CA ARG A 362 -34.64 49.71 15.59
C ARG A 362 -36.14 49.55 15.88
N ALA A 363 -36.48 49.16 17.10
CA ALA A 363 -37.84 49.32 17.62
C ALA A 363 -37.91 50.65 18.37
N GLY A 364 -38.30 51.70 17.65
CA GLY A 364 -38.82 52.90 18.27
C GLY A 364 -40.06 52.55 19.09
N THR A 365 -40.13 53.13 20.28
CA THR A 365 -41.28 53.21 21.18
C THR A 365 -42.61 53.33 20.44
N VAL A 366 -43.40 52.25 20.40
CA VAL A 366 -44.86 52.31 20.28
C VAL A 366 -45.43 51.18 21.12
N VAL A 367 -46.11 51.54 22.21
CA VAL A 367 -47.05 50.68 22.91
C VAL A 367 -48.19 50.38 21.91
N GLY A 368 -48.06 49.27 21.18
CA GLY A 368 -48.99 48.84 20.14
C GLY A 368 -49.06 47.32 20.12
N ARG A 369 -50.27 46.79 19.99
CA ARG A 369 -50.59 45.35 20.08
C ARG A 369 -49.62 44.48 19.25
N PRO A 370 -49.22 43.30 19.75
CA PRO A 370 -48.33 42.40 19.03
C PRO A 370 -48.91 42.06 17.65
N GLY A 371 -48.07 42.16 16.62
CA GLY A 371 -48.44 41.86 15.23
C GLY A 371 -48.95 40.43 15.08
N THR A 372 -49.86 40.22 14.13
CA THR A 372 -50.61 38.98 13.88
C THR A 372 -49.73 37.73 13.79
N THR A 373 -48.55 37.87 13.17
CA THR A 373 -47.55 36.80 13.03
C THR A 373 -46.84 36.46 14.33
N ALA A 374 -46.51 37.45 15.17
CA ALA A 374 -45.91 37.22 16.47
C ALA A 374 -46.90 36.55 17.44
N ARG A 375 -48.18 36.93 17.38
CA ARG A 375 -49.24 36.28 18.15
C ARG A 375 -49.48 34.84 17.70
N LEU A 376 -49.52 34.57 16.40
CA LEU A 376 -49.62 33.20 15.86
C LEU A 376 -48.45 32.32 16.33
N ALA A 377 -47.22 32.82 16.23
CA ALA A 377 -46.03 32.07 16.67
C ALA A 377 -46.06 31.80 18.18
N GLY A 378 -46.42 32.80 18.99
CA GLY A 378 -46.53 32.64 20.45
C GLY A 378 -47.61 31.64 20.86
N LEU A 379 -48.79 31.67 20.23
CA LEU A 379 -49.87 30.72 20.52
C LEU A 379 -49.55 29.30 20.04
N THR A 380 -48.82 29.16 18.92
CA THR A 380 -48.37 27.85 18.43
C THR A 380 -47.35 27.22 19.38
N ALA A 381 -46.42 28.02 19.90
CA ALA A 381 -45.46 27.55 20.90
C ALA A 381 -46.16 27.15 22.21
N LEU A 382 -47.15 27.94 22.65
CA LEU A 382 -47.98 27.61 23.81
C LEU A 382 -48.72 26.27 23.61
N ALA A 383 -49.34 26.07 22.45
CA ALA A 383 -50.05 24.83 22.14
C ALA A 383 -49.11 23.60 22.16
N VAL A 384 -47.87 23.74 21.69
CA VAL A 384 -46.88 22.66 21.75
C VAL A 384 -46.49 22.36 23.20
N GLU A 385 -46.26 23.37 24.03
CA GLU A 385 -45.92 23.16 25.45
C GLU A 385 -47.08 22.56 26.24
N MET A 386 -48.31 22.99 25.96
CA MET A 386 -49.50 22.41 26.55
C MET A 386 -49.71 20.95 26.13
N SER A 387 -49.40 20.59 24.88
CA SER A 387 -49.54 19.23 24.34
C SER A 387 -48.77 18.16 25.13
N LEU A 388 -47.66 18.55 25.75
CA LEU A 388 -46.82 17.67 26.55
C LEU A 388 -47.40 17.37 27.93
N LEU A 389 -48.36 18.18 28.39
CA LEU A 389 -48.90 18.14 29.75
C LEU A 389 -50.42 17.90 29.79
N THR A 390 -51.08 17.86 28.63
CA THR A 390 -52.51 17.58 28.49
C THR A 390 -52.86 16.13 28.86
N ASP A 391 -53.99 15.97 29.55
CA ASP A 391 -54.60 14.69 29.89
C ASP A 391 -55.89 14.44 29.08
N ARG A 392 -56.53 13.28 29.24
CA ARG A 392 -57.75 12.91 28.48
C ARG A 392 -58.93 13.89 28.64
N ARG A 393 -58.93 14.76 29.66
CA ARG A 393 -59.99 15.75 29.89
C ARG A 393 -59.72 17.09 29.19
N SER A 394 -58.45 17.40 28.93
CA SER A 394 -58.00 18.68 28.34
C SER A 394 -57.61 18.55 26.85
N ASP A 395 -57.42 17.32 26.36
CA ASP A 395 -57.03 16.99 24.97
C ASP A 395 -58.00 17.50 23.86
N PRO A 396 -59.34 17.47 24.02
CA PRO A 396 -60.24 17.96 22.98
C PRO A 396 -60.15 19.48 22.76
N GLY A 397 -59.96 20.26 23.84
CA GLY A 397 -59.82 21.71 23.77
C GLY A 397 -58.53 22.11 23.05
N LEU A 398 -57.43 21.43 23.38
CA LEU A 398 -56.14 21.65 22.72
C LEU A 398 -56.20 21.34 21.22
N THR A 399 -56.82 20.22 20.85
CA THR A 399 -56.96 19.81 19.44
C THR A 399 -57.74 20.83 18.63
N ARG A 400 -58.83 21.39 19.19
CA ARG A 400 -59.59 22.49 18.55
C ARG A 400 -58.74 23.74 18.42
N GLY A 401 -58.01 24.13 19.48
CA GLY A 401 -57.08 25.26 19.45
C GLY A 401 -56.00 25.13 18.37
N VAL A 402 -55.34 23.97 18.27
CA VAL A 402 -54.31 23.70 17.24
C VAL A 402 -54.90 23.77 15.84
N THR A 403 -56.10 23.21 15.63
CA THR A 403 -56.78 23.26 14.33
C THR A 403 -57.06 24.71 13.91
N LYS A 404 -57.46 25.57 14.85
CA LYS A 404 -57.69 27.00 14.60
C LYS A 404 -56.39 27.77 14.33
N LEU A 405 -55.29 27.42 14.98
CA LEU A 405 -53.97 27.98 14.68
C LEU A 405 -53.47 27.58 13.29
N GLN A 406 -53.69 26.33 12.88
CA GLN A 406 -53.37 25.89 11.51
C GLN A 406 -54.22 26.63 10.48
N ALA A 407 -55.53 26.80 10.73
CA ALA A 407 -56.40 27.59 9.86
C ALA A 407 -55.97 29.07 9.79
N ALA A 408 -55.56 29.68 10.91
CA ALA A 408 -55.03 31.04 10.94
C ALA A 408 -53.73 31.18 10.13
N ARG A 409 -52.85 30.16 10.19
CA ARG A 409 -51.62 30.11 9.40
C ARG A 409 -51.93 30.00 7.91
N SER A 410 -52.80 29.08 7.49
CA SER A 410 -53.19 28.94 6.09
C SER A 410 -53.84 30.23 5.57
N ALA A 411 -54.71 30.87 6.35
CA ALA A 411 -55.32 32.14 5.98
C ALA A 411 -54.30 33.28 5.78
N LEU A 412 -53.24 33.29 6.60
CA LEU A 412 -52.13 34.24 6.45
C LEU A 412 -51.30 33.94 5.19
N ASP A 413 -50.98 32.67 4.94
CA ASP A 413 -50.18 32.24 3.79
C ASP A 413 -50.92 32.47 2.45
N GLU A 414 -52.26 32.36 2.46
CA GLU A 414 -53.14 32.65 1.32
C GLU A 414 -53.45 34.15 1.14
N GLY A 415 -52.97 35.02 2.04
CA GLY A 415 -53.14 36.47 1.95
C GLY A 415 -54.58 36.95 2.19
N LEU A 416 -55.37 36.21 2.99
CA LEU A 416 -56.73 36.62 3.36
C LEU A 416 -56.71 37.90 4.23
N PRO A 417 -57.83 38.65 4.29
CA PRO A 417 -57.90 39.90 5.06
C PRO A 417 -57.54 39.70 6.54
N ASP A 418 -56.76 40.62 7.12
CA ASP A 418 -56.24 40.53 8.50
C ASP A 418 -57.33 40.30 9.56
N GLN A 419 -58.53 40.82 9.34
CA GLN A 419 -59.69 40.60 10.21
C GLN A 419 -60.06 39.12 10.38
N HIS A 420 -59.93 38.31 9.32
CA HIS A 420 -60.19 36.86 9.38
C HIS A 420 -59.10 36.13 10.16
N VAL A 421 -57.83 36.49 9.94
CA VAL A 421 -56.71 35.91 10.68
C VAL A 421 -56.80 36.27 12.16
N HIS A 422 -57.18 37.51 12.48
CA HIS A 422 -57.38 37.94 13.86
C HIS A 422 -58.54 37.22 14.56
N ALA A 423 -59.64 36.96 13.87
CA ALA A 423 -60.75 36.19 14.42
C ALA A 423 -60.33 34.75 14.72
N LEU A 424 -59.64 34.09 13.78
CA LEU A 424 -59.15 32.71 13.96
C LEU A 424 -58.12 32.61 15.10
N LEU A 425 -57.25 33.61 15.25
CA LEU A 425 -56.29 33.67 16.36
C LEU A 425 -56.98 33.96 17.70
N ALA A 426 -58.05 34.76 17.73
CA ALA A 426 -58.82 34.99 18.94
C ALA A 426 -59.57 33.72 19.38
N ASP A 427 -60.17 32.99 18.45
CA ASP A 427 -60.82 31.70 18.71
C ASP A 427 -59.82 30.66 19.22
N ALA A 428 -58.64 30.58 18.59
CA ALA A 428 -57.57 29.71 19.04
C ALA A 428 -57.09 30.06 20.45
N GLU A 429 -56.95 31.36 20.74
CA GLU A 429 -56.56 31.83 22.07
C GLU A 429 -57.60 31.47 23.14
N ALA A 430 -58.89 31.57 22.83
CA ALA A 430 -59.96 31.18 23.76
C ALA A 430 -59.92 29.67 24.08
N GLU A 431 -59.79 28.81 23.07
CA GLU A 431 -59.70 27.35 23.27
C GLU A 431 -58.44 26.96 24.07
N LEU A 432 -57.31 27.65 23.85
CA LEU A 432 -56.08 27.43 24.62
C LEU A 432 -56.21 27.95 26.07
N ASP A 433 -56.88 29.08 26.30
CA ASP A 433 -57.12 29.57 27.67
C ASP A 433 -58.03 28.64 28.46
N ASP A 434 -59.08 28.11 27.85
CA ASP A 434 -59.97 27.13 28.50
C ASP A 434 -59.24 25.81 28.77
N THR A 435 -58.37 25.38 27.85
CA THR A 435 -57.50 24.20 28.06
C THR A 435 -56.52 24.45 29.23
N ALA A 436 -55.91 25.63 29.32
CA ALA A 436 -54.97 25.98 30.39
C ALA A 436 -55.67 26.02 31.76
N ARG A 437 -56.92 26.48 31.81
CA ARG A 437 -57.75 26.43 33.03
C ARG A 437 -58.08 25.00 33.42
N ALA A 438 -58.43 24.13 32.46
CA ALA A 438 -58.72 22.72 32.74
C ALA A 438 -57.49 21.97 33.28
N MET A 439 -56.29 22.35 32.82
CA MET A 439 -55.01 21.79 33.31
C MET A 439 -54.57 22.35 34.67
N GLY A 440 -55.18 23.45 35.15
CA GLY A 440 -54.85 24.05 36.44
C GLY A 440 -53.52 24.83 36.50
N VAL A 441 -52.88 25.10 35.36
CA VAL A 441 -51.58 25.78 35.30
C VAL A 441 -51.76 27.23 34.82
N ALA A 442 -51.75 28.17 35.76
CA ALA A 442 -52.00 29.59 35.48
C ALA A 442 -50.97 30.22 34.50
N GLY A 443 -49.74 29.71 34.47
CA GLY A 443 -48.68 30.20 33.58
C GLY A 443 -48.91 29.92 32.10
N TYR A 444 -49.80 28.97 31.75
CA TYR A 444 -50.14 28.65 30.36
C TYR A 444 -51.38 29.37 29.85
N ARG A 445 -51.89 30.33 30.61
CA ARG A 445 -52.94 31.21 30.09
C ARG A 445 -52.35 32.12 29.01
N PRO A 446 -52.92 32.15 27.79
CA PRO A 446 -52.30 32.84 26.66
C PRO A 446 -51.95 34.31 26.92
N ALA A 447 -52.79 35.05 27.64
CA ALA A 447 -52.54 36.45 27.96
C ALA A 447 -51.30 36.67 28.84
N LEU A 448 -51.01 35.73 29.76
CA LEU A 448 -49.82 35.78 30.62
C LEU A 448 -48.60 35.28 29.86
N TYR A 449 -48.74 34.16 29.16
CA TYR A 449 -47.67 33.53 28.39
C TYR A 449 -47.15 34.41 27.26
N LEU A 450 -48.05 35.04 26.49
CA LEU A 450 -47.67 35.96 25.43
C LEU A 450 -47.03 37.23 25.99
N ARG A 451 -47.45 37.70 27.18
CA ARG A 451 -46.84 38.87 27.82
C ARG A 451 -45.41 38.58 28.28
N GLU A 452 -45.12 37.38 28.78
CA GLU A 452 -43.75 37.01 29.20
C GLU A 452 -42.80 36.78 28.01
N ARG A 453 -43.32 36.37 26.84
CA ARG A 453 -42.49 36.11 25.65
C ARG A 453 -42.42 37.25 24.63
N LEU A 454 -43.38 38.18 24.64
CA LEU A 454 -43.44 39.31 23.71
C LEU A 454 -43.17 40.67 24.37
N ALA A 455 -42.99 40.73 25.70
CA ALA A 455 -42.32 41.83 26.38
C ALA A 455 -40.80 41.64 26.31
#